data_AF-A0A3M4YRG8-F1
#
_entry.id   AF-A0A3M4YRG8-F1
#
_cell.length_a   1.000
_cell.length_b   1.000
_cell.length_c   1.000
_cell.angle_alpha   90.00
_cell.angle_beta   90.00
_cell.angle_gamma   90.00
#
_symmetry.space_group_name_H-M   'P 1'
#
loop_
_entity.id
_entity.type
_entity.pdbx_description
1 polymer ?
#
loop_
_entity_poly.entity_id
_entity_poly.type
_entity_poly.pdbx_seq_one_letter_code
_entity_poly.pdbx_strand_id
1 'polypeptide(L)'
;TLLGAALAMYWDWRAIGLGIALFCVIRPASVWLLVSRRLLNVRQKALVGWFGIRGIGSLYYLCFALSHGLAHDVGHVVIGMTLSVVALSILVHGISIQPLLERYERSTAASPD
;
A
#
# COMPACT_ATOMS: atom_id res chain seq x y z
N THR A 1 12.85 -0.71 12.52
CA THR A 1 13.58 -1.87 13.08
C THR A 1 12.64 -2.97 13.52
N LEU A 2 11.62 -2.69 14.34
CA LEU A 2 10.62 -3.69 14.79
C LEU A 2 9.91 -4.43 13.65
N LEU A 3 9.40 -3.71 12.63
CA LEU A 3 8.76 -4.34 11.47
C LEU A 3 9.72 -5.25 10.70
N GLY A 4 10.99 -4.87 10.55
CA GLY A 4 11.99 -5.69 9.86
C GLY A 4 12.33 -6.98 10.61
N ALA A 5 12.45 -6.91 11.94
CA ALA A 5 12.64 -8.09 12.77
C ALA A 5 11.41 -9.02 12.74
N ALA A 6 10.20 -8.45 12.82
CA ALA A 6 8.97 -9.22 12.70
C ALA A 6 8.81 -9.84 11.30
N LEU A 7 9.19 -9.11 10.25
CA LEU A 7 9.17 -9.61 8.88
C LEU A 7 10.10 -10.81 8.71
N ALA A 8 11.30 -10.78 9.28
CA ALA A 8 12.25 -11.89 9.21
C ALA A 8 11.69 -13.18 9.85
N MET A 9 10.85 -13.04 10.87
CA MET A 9 10.21 -14.16 11.57
C MET A 9 8.93 -14.66 10.88
N TYR A 10 8.19 -13.78 10.22
CA TYR A 10 6.84 -14.05 9.72
C TYR A 10 6.69 -13.83 8.21
N TRP A 11 7.79 -13.87 7.45
CA TRP A 11 7.76 -13.67 6.01
C TRP A 11 6.92 -14.74 5.32
N ASP A 12 5.95 -14.31 4.51
CA ASP A 12 5.16 -15.19 3.67
C ASP A 12 5.22 -14.72 2.22
N TRP A 13 5.79 -15.54 1.33
CA TRP A 13 5.95 -15.22 -0.09
C TRP A 13 4.60 -15.01 -0.81
N ARG A 14 3.52 -15.63 -0.30
CA ARG A 14 2.16 -15.49 -0.85
C ARG A 14 1.66 -14.05 -0.78
N ALA A 15 2.18 -13.27 0.18
CA ALA A 15 1.88 -11.86 0.34
C ALA A 15 2.34 -11.00 -0.85
N ILE A 16 3.31 -11.46 -1.64
CA ILE A 16 3.78 -10.74 -2.84
C ILE A 16 2.64 -10.63 -3.85
N GLY A 17 2.00 -11.75 -4.20
CA GLY A 17 0.88 -11.77 -5.15
C GLY A 17 -0.30 -10.93 -4.66
N LEU A 18 -0.64 -11.07 -3.37
CA LEU A 18 -1.69 -10.27 -2.74
C LEU A 18 -1.35 -8.77 -2.75
N GLY A 19 -0.11 -8.41 -2.41
CA GLY A 19 0.38 -7.04 -2.43
C GLY A 19 0.28 -6.42 -3.82
N ILE A 20 0.75 -7.13 -4.85
CA ILE A 20 0.66 -6.68 -6.25
C ILE A 20 -0.81 -6.47 -6.64
N ALA A 21 -1.71 -7.41 -6.34
CA ALA A 21 -3.13 -7.27 -6.65
C ALA A 21 -3.75 -6.04 -5.95
N LEU A 22 -3.43 -5.83 -4.66
CA LEU A 22 -3.94 -4.71 -3.89
C LEU A 22 -3.42 -3.35 -4.39
N PHE A 23 -2.14 -3.27 -4.73
CA PHE A 23 -1.48 -2.02 -5.10
C PHE A 23 -1.69 -1.65 -6.56
N CYS A 24 -1.59 -2.62 -7.48
CA CYS A 24 -1.63 -2.36 -8.92
C CYS A 24 -3.03 -2.47 -9.52
N VAL A 25 -3.95 -3.23 -8.92
CA VAL A 25 -5.28 -3.48 -9.51
C VAL A 25 -6.38 -2.83 -8.70
N ILE A 26 -6.53 -3.25 -7.43
CA ILE A 26 -7.68 -2.87 -6.62
C ILE A 26 -7.68 -1.35 -6.40
N ARG A 27 -6.52 -0.78 -6.09
CA ARG A 27 -6.44 0.63 -5.71
C ARG A 27 -6.61 1.60 -6.88
N PRO A 28 -5.93 1.44 -8.03
CA PRO A 28 -6.20 2.27 -9.20
C PRO A 28 -7.64 2.15 -9.67
N ALA A 29 -8.23 0.96 -9.59
CA ALA A 29 -9.63 0.74 -9.91
C ALA A 29 -10.57 1.51 -8.96
N SER A 30 -10.34 1.44 -7.64
CA SER A 30 -11.11 2.21 -6.66
C SER A 30 -11.06 3.72 -6.91
N VAL A 31 -9.87 4.27 -7.19
CA VAL A 31 -9.73 5.71 -7.50
C VAL A 31 -10.37 6.06 -8.83
N TRP A 32 -10.28 5.18 -9.83
CA TRP A 32 -10.92 5.41 -11.12
C TRP A 32 -12.45 5.45 -11.02
N LEU A 33 -13.02 4.57 -10.21
CA LEU A 33 -14.46 4.47 -9.97
C LEU A 33 -15.01 5.60 -9.09
N LEU A 34 -14.30 5.98 -8.01
CA LEU A 34 -14.79 7.02 -7.09
C LEU A 34 -14.52 8.45 -7.57
N VAL A 35 -13.38 8.70 -8.23
CA VAL A 35 -12.98 10.07 -8.59
C VAL A 35 -13.53 10.42 -9.97
N SER A 36 -14.48 11.36 -10.01
CA SER A 36 -14.99 11.89 -11.28
C SER A 36 -13.89 12.60 -12.08
N ARG A 37 -13.90 12.40 -13.41
CA ARG A 37 -12.90 12.98 -14.35
C ARG A 37 -12.85 14.52 -14.32
N ARG A 38 -13.89 15.16 -13.76
CA ARG A 38 -14.01 16.62 -13.70
C ARG A 38 -13.14 17.25 -12.59
N LEU A 39 -12.72 16.47 -11.59
CA LEU A 39 -11.92 16.99 -10.46
C LEU A 39 -10.41 16.79 -10.65
N LEU A 40 -9.98 15.72 -11.34
CA LEU A 40 -8.56 15.36 -11.45
C LEU A 40 -8.22 14.83 -12.85
N ASN A 41 -7.13 15.35 -13.42
CA ASN A 41 -6.56 14.87 -14.68
C ASN A 41 -6.07 13.41 -14.54
N VAL A 42 -5.99 12.68 -15.64
CA VAL A 42 -5.62 11.24 -15.64
C VAL A 42 -4.30 10.96 -14.90
N ARG A 43 -3.30 11.84 -15.08
CA ARG A 43 -2.01 11.77 -14.37
C ARG A 43 -2.16 11.98 -12.85
N GLN A 44 -2.99 12.93 -12.44
CA GLN A 44 -3.29 13.19 -11.03
C GLN A 44 -4.08 12.04 -10.38
N LYS A 45 -5.04 11.44 -11.10
CA LYS A 45 -5.75 10.23 -10.64
C LYS A 45 -4.80 9.06 -10.43
N ALA A 46 -3.82 8.87 -11.32
CA ALA A 46 -2.81 7.83 -11.16
C ALA A 46 -1.90 8.08 -9.95
N LEU A 47 -1.46 9.33 -9.75
CA LEU A 47 -0.70 9.75 -8.56
C LEU A 47 -1.47 9.47 -7.27
N VAL A 48 -2.71 9.95 -7.15
CA VAL A 48 -3.57 9.71 -5.99
C VAL A 48 -3.83 8.22 -5.77
N GLY A 49 -4.01 7.46 -6.86
CA GLY A 49 -4.09 5.99 -6.84
C GLY A 49 -2.82 5.29 -6.34
N TRP A 50 -1.67 5.96 -6.40
CA TRP A 50 -0.38 5.44 -5.94
C TRP A 50 0.00 5.90 -4.52
N PHE A 51 -0.42 7.06 -4.02
CA PHE A 51 0.01 7.67 -2.73
C PHE A 51 -0.36 7.05 -1.37
N GLY A 52 -0.94 5.87 -1.32
CA GLY A 52 -1.73 5.33 -0.21
C GLY A 52 -1.00 4.14 0.34
N ILE A 53 0.01 4.46 1.12
CA ILE A 53 0.82 3.50 1.86
C ILE A 53 -0.12 2.77 2.82
N ARG A 54 -0.24 1.44 2.66
CA ARG A 54 -0.92 0.60 3.64
C ARG A 54 0.06 0.31 4.77
N GLY A 55 -0.38 0.46 6.01
CA GLY A 55 0.48 0.24 7.16
C GLY A 55 -0.29 0.30 8.47
N ILE A 56 -0.51 1.51 8.97
CA ILE A 56 -1.04 1.74 10.32
C ILE A 56 -2.42 1.10 10.52
N GLY A 57 -3.35 1.30 9.57
CA GLY A 57 -4.69 0.70 9.66
C GLY A 57 -4.67 -0.83 9.62
N SER A 58 -3.84 -1.43 8.76
CA SER A 58 -3.70 -2.89 8.66
C SER A 58 -3.14 -3.48 9.95
N LEU A 59 -2.12 -2.84 10.54
CA LEU A 59 -1.56 -3.26 11.82
C LEU A 59 -2.56 -3.09 12.96
N TYR A 60 -3.36 -2.02 12.95
CA TYR A 60 -4.44 -1.83 13.92
C TYR A 60 -5.45 -2.98 13.85
N TYR A 61 -5.93 -3.33 12.66
CA TYR A 61 -6.88 -4.45 12.50
C TYR A 61 -6.27 -5.80 12.85
N LEU A 62 -4.98 -6.01 12.58
CA LEU A 62 -4.27 -7.21 13.03
C LEU A 62 -4.27 -7.31 14.56
N CYS A 63 -3.82 -6.26 15.24
CA CYS A 63 -3.80 -6.23 16.71
C CYS A 63 -5.21 -6.37 17.29
N PHE A 64 -6.20 -5.73 16.67
CA PHE A 64 -7.62 -5.83 17.05
C PHE A 64 -8.13 -7.27 16.91
N ALA A 65 -7.86 -7.95 15.79
CA ALA A 65 -8.27 -9.33 15.59
C ALA A 65 -7.61 -10.27 16.61
N LEU A 66 -6.31 -10.08 16.86
CA LEU A 66 -5.58 -10.86 17.86
C LEU A 66 -6.12 -10.65 19.28
N SER A 67 -6.51 -9.43 19.64
CA SER A 67 -7.08 -9.13 20.96
C SER A 67 -8.52 -9.64 21.14
N HIS A 68 -9.24 -9.92 20.04
CA HIS A 68 -10.61 -10.42 20.05
C HIS A 68 -10.72 -11.95 19.91
N GLY A 69 -9.64 -12.69 20.17
CA GLY A 69 -9.68 -14.15 20.22
C GLY A 69 -9.55 -14.83 18.86
N LEU A 70 -8.78 -14.24 17.93
CA LEU A 70 -8.42 -14.91 16.69
C LEU A 70 -7.81 -16.29 16.99
N ALA A 71 -8.35 -17.33 16.35
CA ALA A 71 -7.92 -18.70 16.56
C ALA A 71 -6.43 -18.87 16.21
N HIS A 72 -5.69 -19.60 17.04
CA HIS A 72 -4.22 -19.67 17.00
C HIS A 72 -3.68 -20.25 15.67
N ASP A 73 -4.41 -21.20 15.10
CA ASP A 73 -4.18 -21.81 13.79
C ASP A 73 -4.22 -20.78 12.64
N VAL A 74 -5.08 -19.77 12.75
CA VAL A 74 -5.23 -18.71 11.74
C VAL A 74 -4.32 -17.50 12.04
N GLY A 75 -3.98 -17.29 13.31
CA GLY A 75 -3.20 -16.15 13.79
C GLY A 75 -1.84 -16.02 13.10
N HIS A 76 -1.07 -17.11 12.99
CA HIS A 76 0.24 -17.10 12.33
C HIS A 76 0.16 -16.67 10.87
N VAL A 77 -0.84 -17.16 10.13
CA VAL A 77 -1.03 -16.83 8.71
C VAL A 77 -1.41 -15.36 8.55
N VAL A 78 -2.34 -14.86 9.37
CA VAL A 78 -2.83 -13.48 9.28
C VAL A 78 -1.73 -12.48 9.67
N ILE A 79 -0.93 -12.79 10.69
CA ILE A 79 0.25 -12.02 11.07
C ILE A 79 1.25 -11.97 9.90
N GLY A 80 1.64 -13.13 9.37
CA GLY A 80 2.64 -13.20 8.31
C GLY A 80 2.22 -12.50 7.03
N MET A 81 0.96 -12.70 6.59
CA MET A 81 0.42 -12.00 5.43
C MET A 81 0.36 -10.49 5.66
N THR A 82 -0.15 -10.03 6.81
CA THR A 82 -0.30 -8.60 7.07
C THR A 82 1.05 -7.90 7.15
N LEU A 83 2.00 -8.45 7.92
CA LEU A 83 3.35 -7.88 8.03
C LEU A 83 4.07 -7.85 6.69
N SER A 84 3.96 -8.92 5.91
CA SER A 84 4.59 -9.02 4.59
C SER A 84 4.00 -8.01 3.60
N VAL A 85 2.67 -7.87 3.54
CA VAL A 85 2.01 -6.87 2.68
C VAL A 85 2.37 -5.44 3.11
N VAL A 86 2.41 -5.17 4.41
CA VAL A 86 2.78 -3.84 4.94
C VAL A 86 4.24 -3.51 4.60
N ALA A 87 5.16 -4.47 4.79
CA ALA A 87 6.56 -4.28 4.43
C ALA A 87 6.74 -4.04 2.93
N LEU A 88 6.07 -4.84 2.07
CA LEU A 88 6.10 -4.64 0.62
C LEU A 88 5.52 -3.27 0.24
N SER A 89 4.43 -2.84 0.88
CA SER A 89 3.84 -1.52 0.67
C SER A 89 4.84 -0.41 0.98
N ILE A 90 5.53 -0.49 2.12
CA ILE A 90 6.49 0.52 2.55
C ILE A 90 7.68 0.55 1.60
N LEU A 91 8.20 -0.60 1.17
CA LEU A 91 9.31 -0.66 0.21
C LEU A 91 8.90 -0.05 -1.14
N VAL A 92 7.81 -0.53 -1.74
CA VAL A 92 7.36 -0.09 -3.06
C VAL A 92 7.03 1.39 -3.05
N HIS A 93 6.22 1.86 -2.10
CA HIS A 93 5.76 3.24 -2.07
C HIS A 93 6.80 4.20 -1.48
N GLY A 94 7.54 3.78 -0.45
CA GLY A 94 8.60 4.59 0.16
C GLY A 94 9.70 4.95 -0.83
N ILE A 95 10.07 4.01 -1.72
CA ILE A 95 11.06 4.27 -2.77
C ILE A 95 10.42 5.03 -3.95
N SER A 96 9.18 4.71 -4.31
CA SER A 96 8.57 5.26 -5.53
C SER A 96 7.96 6.66 -5.38
N ILE A 97 7.55 7.07 -4.17
CA ILE A 97 6.81 8.31 -3.98
C ILE A 97 7.66 9.55 -4.31
N GLN A 98 8.85 9.70 -3.70
CA GLN A 98 9.73 10.84 -3.94
C GLN A 98 10.07 11.08 -5.43
N PRO A 99 10.56 10.09 -6.19
CA PRO A 99 10.90 10.30 -7.60
C PRO A 99 9.67 10.60 -8.48
N LEU A 100 8.49 10.12 -8.08
CA LEU A 100 7.25 10.36 -8.82
C LEU A 100 6.74 11.80 -8.63
N LEU A 101 6.86 12.37 -7.42
CA LEU A 101 6.59 13.80 -7.20
C LEU A 101 7.53 14.67 -8.02
N GLU A 102 8.84 14.44 -7.93
CA GLU A 102 9.82 15.27 -8.64
C GLU A 102 9.59 15.28 -10.16
N ARG A 103 9.21 14.13 -10.74
CA ARG A 103 8.86 14.04 -12.17
C ARG A 103 7.58 14.79 -12.49
N TYR A 104 6.58 14.74 -11.60
CA TYR A 104 5.32 15.46 -11.79
C TYR A 104 5.52 16.98 -11.68
N GLU A 105 6.30 17.45 -10.71
CA GLU A 105 6.66 18.86 -10.54
C GLU A 105 7.42 19.40 -11.76
N ARG A 106 8.43 18.66 -12.25
CA ARG A 106 9.16 19.03 -13.48
C ARG A 106 8.25 19.10 -14.71
N SER A 107 7.30 18.18 -14.84
CA SER A 107 6.35 18.17 -15.97
C SER A 107 5.35 19.32 -15.90
N THR A 108 4.96 19.72 -14.68
CA THR A 108 4.04 20.85 -14.45
C THR A 108 4.75 22.19 -14.66
N ALA A 109 6.03 22.31 -14.24
CA ALA A 109 6.84 23.50 -14.48
C ALA A 109 7.19 23.75 -15.97
N ALA A 110 7.15 22.71 -16.81
CA ALA A 110 7.42 22.80 -18.24
C ALA A 110 6.19 23.18 -19.10
N SER A 111 4.98 23.12 -18.54
CA SER A 111 3.77 23.72 -19.12
C SER A 111 3.32 24.87 -18.22
N PRO A 112 3.95 26.06 -18.33
CA PRO A 112 3.37 27.26 -17.76
C PRO A 112 2.10 27.57 -18.55
N ASP A 113 0.96 27.58 -17.85
CA ASP A 113 -0.29 28.16 -18.37
C ASP A 113 -0.12 29.65 -18.69
#